data_AF-A0A9X0R2M1-F1
#
_entry.id   AF-A0A9X0R2M1-F1
#
_cell.length_a   1.000
_cell.length_b   1.000
_cell.length_c   1.000
_cell.angle_alpha   90.00
_cell.angle_beta   90.00
_cell.angle_gamma   90.00
#
_symmetry.space_group_name_H-M   'P 1'
#
loop_
_entity.id
_entity.type
_entity.pdbx_description
1 polymer ?
#
loop_
_entity_poly.entity_id
_entity_poly.type
_entity_poly.pdbx_seq_one_letter_code
_entity_poly.pdbx_strand_id
1 'polypeptide(L)'
;MVRIAALAGSWSALWLIALALELAAGSMAVWLAGAYGPALVGLGVNLLVALRFAVTLRPGAVPLITRYGRHDPAGLPARAEAYTRRLTAAWAVLLGLFALAYAVQMLGFSTVSMISAAEAITCTACFLGEHLLRSRLFPEVGRATPARTLRAICQAAGARHAG
;
A
#
# COMPACT_ATOMS: atom_id res chain seq x y z
N MET A 1 -16.16 -36.67 -14.86
CA MET A 1 -16.15 -35.31 -14.26
C MET A 1 -15.43 -35.19 -12.90
N VAL A 2 -14.83 -36.25 -12.32
CA VAL A 2 -14.20 -36.20 -10.98
C VAL A 2 -12.69 -35.82 -10.97
N ARG A 3 -12.01 -35.82 -12.13
CA ARG A 3 -10.55 -35.55 -12.21
C ARG A 3 -10.14 -34.07 -12.26
N ILE A 4 -11.07 -33.13 -12.46
CA ILE A 4 -10.74 -31.69 -12.57
C ILE A 4 -10.65 -31.01 -11.19
N ALA A 5 -11.36 -31.52 -10.18
CA ALA A 5 -11.35 -30.95 -8.82
C ALA A 5 -10.02 -31.16 -8.05
N ALA A 6 -9.29 -32.24 -8.34
CA ALA A 6 -8.02 -32.54 -7.65
C ALA A 6 -6.87 -31.62 -8.10
N LEU A 7 -6.91 -31.09 -9.32
CA LEU A 7 -5.89 -30.17 -9.85
C LEU A 7 -6.06 -28.73 -9.35
N ALA A 8 -7.27 -28.34 -8.95
CA ALA A 8 -7.51 -27.03 -8.34
C ALA A 8 -6.95 -26.93 -6.91
N GLY A 9 -6.91 -28.05 -6.17
CA GLY A 9 -6.34 -28.13 -4.82
C GLY A 9 -4.81 -28.18 -4.80
N SER A 10 -4.16 -28.73 -5.83
CA SER A 10 -2.69 -28.70 -5.94
C SER A 10 -2.17 -27.32 -6.29
N TRP A 11 -2.91 -26.55 -7.09
CA TRP A 11 -2.53 -25.19 -7.45
C TRP A 11 -2.52 -24.25 -6.24
N SER A 12 -3.52 -24.32 -5.35
CA SER A 12 -3.56 -23.53 -4.11
C SER A 12 -2.48 -23.96 -3.11
N ALA A 13 -2.19 -25.26 -3.01
CA ALA A 13 -1.11 -25.76 -2.16
C ALA A 13 0.28 -25.28 -2.63
N LEU A 14 0.54 -25.27 -3.94
CA LEU A 14 1.79 -24.75 -4.50
C LEU A 14 1.97 -23.25 -4.24
N TRP A 15 0.91 -22.46 -4.32
CA TRP A 15 0.96 -21.04 -3.95
C TRP A 15 1.23 -20.81 -2.48
N LEU A 16 0.63 -21.61 -1.59
CA LEU A 16 0.90 -21.52 -0.15
C LEU A 16 2.33 -21.92 0.19
N ILE A 17 2.88 -22.94 -0.47
CA ILE A 17 4.29 -23.34 -0.33
C ILE A 17 5.22 -22.25 -0.84
N ALA A 18 4.95 -21.66 -2.01
CA ALA A 18 5.73 -20.56 -2.54
C ALA A 18 5.72 -19.35 -1.58
N LEU A 19 4.55 -18.97 -1.05
CA LEU A 19 4.42 -17.90 -0.07
C LEU A 19 5.18 -18.21 1.22
N ALA A 20 5.10 -19.45 1.72
CA ALA A 20 5.82 -19.88 2.90
C ALA A 20 7.35 -19.82 2.70
N LEU A 21 7.83 -20.22 1.52
CA LEU A 21 9.25 -20.13 1.16
C LEU A 21 9.72 -18.68 1.03
N GLU A 22 8.91 -17.79 0.44
CA GLU A 22 9.22 -16.36 0.37
C GLU A 22 9.28 -15.73 1.76
N LEU A 23 8.33 -16.06 2.64
CA LEU A 23 8.31 -15.59 4.03
C LEU A 23 9.51 -16.13 4.81
N ALA A 24 9.88 -17.41 4.63
CA ALA A 24 11.02 -18.01 5.27
C ALA A 24 12.35 -17.41 4.77
N ALA A 25 12.49 -17.20 3.46
CA ALA A 25 13.65 -16.56 2.86
C ALA A 25 13.79 -15.10 3.30
N GLY A 26 12.68 -14.36 3.35
CA GLY A 26 12.64 -12.99 3.87
C GLY A 26 13.03 -12.94 5.34
N SER A 27 12.47 -13.83 6.16
CA SER A 27 12.78 -13.94 7.59
C SER A 27 14.24 -14.33 7.84
N MET A 28 14.77 -15.25 7.02
CA MET A 28 16.18 -15.66 7.05
C MET A 28 17.10 -14.50 6.63
N ALA A 29 16.76 -13.75 5.59
CA ALA A 29 17.53 -12.58 5.17
C ALA A 29 17.54 -11.48 6.25
N VAL A 30 16.42 -11.26 6.94
CA VAL A 30 16.32 -10.37 8.09
C VAL A 30 17.19 -10.84 9.24
N TRP A 31 17.18 -12.14 9.53
CA TRP A 31 17.99 -12.73 10.58
C TRP A 31 19.50 -12.63 10.28
N LEU A 32 19.90 -12.92 9.03
CA LEU A 32 21.29 -12.82 8.57
C LEU A 32 21.79 -11.37 8.53
N ALA A 33 20.91 -10.40 8.31
CA ALA A 33 21.24 -8.97 8.40
C ALA A 33 21.48 -8.48 9.83
N GLY A 34 21.32 -9.34 10.85
CA GLY A 34 21.61 -9.05 12.25
C GLY A 34 20.80 -7.87 12.77
N ALA A 35 21.47 -6.96 13.47
CA ALA A 35 20.81 -5.79 14.08
C ALA A 35 20.14 -4.85 13.06
N TYR A 36 20.55 -4.90 11.79
CA TYR A 36 20.02 -4.02 10.73
C TYR A 36 18.84 -4.62 9.97
N GLY A 37 18.56 -5.92 10.13
CA GLY A 37 17.51 -6.61 9.38
C GLY A 37 16.14 -5.91 9.43
N PRO A 38 15.63 -5.57 10.62
CA PRO A 38 14.36 -4.85 10.74
C PRO A 38 14.36 -3.48 10.05
N ALA A 39 15.47 -2.74 10.12
CA ALA A 39 15.60 -1.44 9.46
C ALA A 39 15.62 -1.56 7.94
N LEU A 40 16.31 -2.57 7.40
CA LEU A 40 16.34 -2.85 5.96
C LEU A 40 14.97 -3.25 5.42
N VAL A 41 14.17 -3.99 6.18
CA VAL A 41 12.77 -4.28 5.82
C VAL A 41 11.95 -3.00 5.79
N GLY A 42 12.02 -2.19 6.86
CA GLY A 42 11.31 -0.92 6.94
C GLY A 42 11.65 0.02 5.77
N LEU A 43 12.94 0.16 5.47
CA LEU A 43 13.47 0.89 4.31
C LEU A 43 12.92 0.33 3.00
N GLY A 44 13.10 -0.97 2.76
CA GLY A 44 12.74 -1.62 1.50
C GLY A 44 11.25 -1.57 1.20
N VAL A 45 10.41 -1.87 2.20
CA VAL A 45 8.95 -1.83 2.06
C VAL A 45 8.47 -0.40 1.79
N ASN A 46 8.90 0.57 2.60
CA ASN A 46 8.49 1.96 2.41
C ASN A 46 8.93 2.51 1.06
N LEU A 47 10.18 2.25 0.66
CA LEU A 47 10.71 2.71 -0.62
C LEU A 47 9.95 2.07 -1.79
N LEU A 48 9.69 0.76 -1.75
CA LEU A 48 8.94 0.07 -2.79
C LEU A 48 7.54 0.66 -2.93
N VAL A 49 6.82 0.86 -1.83
CA VAL A 49 5.46 1.42 -1.87
C VAL A 49 5.50 2.88 -2.33
N ALA A 50 6.41 3.70 -1.81
CA ALA A 50 6.59 5.09 -2.23
C ALA A 50 6.82 5.19 -3.76
N LEU A 51 7.71 4.35 -4.30
CA LEU A 51 7.97 4.29 -5.73
C LEU A 51 6.74 3.88 -6.54
N ARG A 52 5.95 2.92 -6.05
CA ARG A 52 4.68 2.54 -6.71
C ARG A 52 3.71 3.71 -6.81
N PHE A 53 3.62 4.55 -5.77
CA PHE A 53 2.82 5.78 -5.85
C PHE A 53 3.46 6.79 -6.81
N ALA A 54 4.76 7.05 -6.69
CA ALA A 54 5.49 8.03 -7.49
C ALA A 54 5.45 7.75 -8.99
N VAL A 55 5.61 6.48 -9.39
CA VAL A 55 5.54 6.08 -10.81
C VAL A 55 4.18 6.41 -11.44
N THR A 56 3.09 6.36 -10.68
CA THR A 56 1.75 6.73 -11.17
C THR A 56 1.51 8.23 -11.32
N LEU A 57 2.43 9.07 -10.83
CA LEU A 57 2.35 10.54 -10.95
C LEU A 57 2.98 11.07 -12.25
N ARG A 58 3.63 10.22 -13.04
CA ARG A 58 4.23 10.59 -14.33
C ARG A 58 3.21 11.28 -15.25
N PRO A 59 3.65 12.21 -16.13
CA PRO A 59 2.78 12.80 -17.13
C PRO A 59 2.07 11.72 -17.97
N GLY A 60 0.77 11.89 -18.22
CA GLY A 60 -0.05 10.91 -18.96
C GLY A 60 -0.48 9.67 -18.16
N ALA A 61 0.08 9.42 -16.97
CA ALA A 61 -0.34 8.31 -16.12
C ALA A 61 -1.52 8.70 -15.20
N VAL A 62 -2.35 7.71 -14.88
CA VAL A 62 -3.43 7.84 -13.89
C VAL A 62 -2.85 7.62 -12.49
N PRO A 63 -2.96 8.58 -11.56
CA PRO A 63 -2.47 8.42 -10.19
C PRO A 63 -3.14 7.24 -9.48
N LEU A 64 -2.39 6.56 -8.61
CA LEU A 64 -2.84 5.31 -7.99
C LEU A 64 -4.16 5.48 -7.23
N ILE A 65 -4.30 6.55 -6.45
CA ILE A 65 -5.54 6.79 -5.68
C ILE A 65 -6.69 7.17 -6.62
N THR A 66 -6.45 7.94 -7.68
CA THR A 66 -7.46 8.24 -8.70
C THR A 66 -7.98 6.94 -9.32
N ARG A 67 -7.08 6.00 -9.63
CA ARG A 67 -7.43 4.70 -10.18
C ARG A 67 -8.34 3.91 -9.24
N TYR A 68 -8.07 3.88 -7.94
CA TYR A 68 -8.95 3.22 -6.97
C TYR A 68 -10.28 3.96 -6.81
N GLY A 69 -10.26 5.29 -6.74
CA GLY A 69 -11.48 6.10 -6.64
C GLY A 69 -12.45 5.90 -7.80
N ARG A 70 -11.94 5.67 -9.02
CA ARG A 70 -12.78 5.35 -10.20
C ARG A 70 -13.51 4.00 -10.11
N HIS A 71 -13.06 3.10 -9.23
CA HIS A 71 -13.73 1.83 -8.95
C HIS A 71 -14.64 1.93 -7.71
N ASP A 72 -14.74 3.10 -7.07
CA ASP A 72 -15.70 3.29 -6.00
C ASP A 72 -17.13 3.30 -6.60
N PRO A 73 -18.09 2.52 -6.05
CA PRO A 73 -19.46 2.49 -6.55
C PRO A 73 -20.17 3.85 -6.60
N ALA A 74 -19.84 4.80 -5.73
CA ALA A 74 -20.42 6.15 -5.83
C ALA A 74 -19.61 7.12 -6.72
N GLY A 75 -18.61 6.59 -7.43
CA GLY A 75 -17.83 7.31 -8.43
C GLY A 75 -16.79 8.27 -7.86
N LEU A 76 -16.02 8.86 -8.78
CA LEU A 76 -15.05 9.90 -8.49
C LEU A 76 -15.42 11.17 -9.29
N PRO A 77 -15.84 12.26 -8.64
CA PRO A 77 -16.11 13.52 -9.32
C PRO A 77 -14.88 14.02 -10.08
N ALA A 78 -15.05 14.64 -11.25
CA ALA A 78 -13.93 15.14 -12.06
C ALA A 78 -13.01 16.11 -11.26
N ARG A 79 -13.60 16.96 -10.41
CA ARG A 79 -12.85 17.87 -9.52
C ARG A 79 -11.99 17.13 -8.47
N ALA A 80 -12.30 15.87 -8.17
CA ALA A 80 -11.54 15.05 -7.22
C ALA A 80 -10.29 14.43 -7.85
N GLU A 81 -10.09 14.50 -9.17
CA GLU A 81 -8.89 13.97 -9.83
C GLU A 81 -7.62 14.74 -9.41
N ALA A 82 -7.68 16.08 -9.39
CA ALA A 82 -6.58 16.90 -8.90
C ALA A 82 -6.28 16.65 -7.42
N TYR A 83 -7.33 16.47 -6.61
CA TYR A 83 -7.23 16.11 -5.19
C TYR A 83 -6.54 14.75 -5.00
N THR A 84 -7.00 13.71 -5.68
CA THR A 84 -6.44 12.35 -5.58
C THR A 84 -5.03 12.26 -6.14
N ARG A 85 -4.66 13.09 -7.13
CA ARG A 85 -3.27 13.25 -7.59
C ARG A 85 -2.37 13.83 -6.49
N ARG A 86 -2.79 14.93 -5.84
CA ARG A 86 -2.05 15.52 -4.71
C ARG A 86 -1.94 14.56 -3.53
N LEU A 87 -3.01 13.84 -3.23
CA LEU A 87 -3.02 12.82 -2.19
C LEU A 87 -2.06 11.67 -2.53
N THR A 88 -2.00 11.22 -3.79
CA THR A 88 -1.04 10.21 -4.24
C THR A 88 0.40 10.71 -4.05
N ALA A 89 0.67 11.99 -4.35
CA ALA A 89 1.97 12.61 -4.09
C ALA A 89 2.30 12.69 -2.59
N ALA A 90 1.34 13.08 -1.75
CA ALA A 90 1.51 13.16 -0.31
C ALA A 90 1.90 11.79 0.29
N TRP A 91 1.24 10.71 -0.14
CA TRP A 91 1.59 9.35 0.28
C TRP A 91 2.97 8.91 -0.22
N ALA A 92 3.33 9.22 -1.47
CA ALA A 92 4.66 8.92 -1.99
C ALA A 92 5.75 9.61 -1.17
N VAL A 93 5.56 10.89 -0.83
CA VAL A 93 6.50 11.66 -0.02
C VAL A 93 6.56 11.13 1.41
N LEU A 94 5.42 10.90 2.06
CA LEU A 94 5.37 10.40 3.43
C LEU A 94 6.12 9.08 3.59
N LEU A 95 5.86 8.12 2.71
CA LEU A 95 6.53 6.82 2.72
C LEU A 95 8.01 6.95 2.34
N GLY A 96 8.35 7.84 1.42
CA GLY A 96 9.75 8.16 1.11
C GLY A 96 10.51 8.75 2.31
N LEU A 97 9.86 9.57 3.14
CA LEU A 97 10.45 10.10 4.37
C LEU A 97 10.64 9.01 5.43
N PHE A 98 9.71 8.06 5.56
CA PHE A 98 9.91 6.91 6.45
C PHE A 98 11.02 5.97 5.95
N ALA A 99 11.10 5.73 4.64
CA ALA A 99 12.23 5.01 4.06
C ALA A 99 13.57 5.69 4.43
N LEU A 100 13.66 7.01 4.26
CA LEU A 100 14.83 7.78 4.67
C LEU A 100 15.09 7.68 6.19
N ALA A 101 14.04 7.73 7.01
CA ALA A 101 14.16 7.58 8.46
C ALA A 101 14.78 6.22 8.85
N TYR A 102 14.34 5.11 8.24
CA TYR A 102 14.97 3.80 8.46
C TYR A 102 16.42 3.74 7.96
N ALA A 103 16.77 4.41 6.86
CA ALA A 103 18.15 4.51 6.41
C ALA A 103 19.03 5.29 7.41
N VAL A 104 18.54 6.43 7.91
CA VAL A 104 19.24 7.25 8.91
C VAL A 104 19.34 6.52 10.26
N GLN A 105 18.34 5.71 10.61
CA GLN A 105 18.35 4.88 11.82
C GLN A 105 19.57 3.96 11.88
N MET A 106 20.02 3.43 10.75
CA MET A 106 21.20 2.57 10.67
C MET A 106 22.49 3.29 11.07
N LEU A 107 22.50 4.63 11.10
CA LEU A 107 23.61 5.46 11.58
C LEU A 107 23.56 5.69 13.11
N GLY A 108 22.56 5.15 13.81
CA GLY A 108 22.47 5.16 15.28
C GLY A 108 21.67 6.32 15.89
N PHE A 109 20.98 7.14 15.09
CA PHE A 109 20.23 8.30 15.60
C PHE A 109 18.89 7.95 16.29
N SER A 110 18.36 6.75 16.10
CA SER A 110 17.06 6.33 16.63
C SER A 110 16.94 4.80 16.72
N THR A 111 15.87 4.32 17.34
CA THR A 111 15.54 2.89 17.38
C THR A 111 14.50 2.56 16.30
N VAL A 112 14.57 1.34 15.76
CA VAL A 112 13.56 0.81 14.83
C VAL A 112 12.16 0.93 15.43
N SER A 113 11.99 0.57 16.72
CA SER A 113 10.70 0.64 17.41
C SER A 113 10.11 2.05 17.43
N MET A 114 10.93 3.08 17.61
CA MET A 114 10.47 4.47 17.60
C MET A 114 9.98 4.87 16.20
N ILE A 115 10.73 4.53 15.16
CA ILE A 115 10.34 4.83 13.77
C ILE A 115 9.07 4.06 13.40
N SER A 116 8.98 2.77 13.69
CA SER A 116 7.81 1.95 13.38
C SER A 116 6.56 2.44 14.13
N ALA A 117 6.70 2.89 15.38
CA ALA A 117 5.60 3.49 16.12
C ALA A 117 5.15 4.83 15.50
N ALA A 118 6.10 5.71 15.16
CA ALA A 118 5.80 6.97 14.49
C ALA A 118 5.12 6.73 13.13
N GLU A 119 5.62 5.80 12.33
CA GLU A 119 5.04 5.38 11.06
C GLU A 119 3.60 4.88 11.22
N ALA A 120 3.38 3.95 12.15
CA ALA A 120 2.04 3.41 12.41
C ALA A 120 1.05 4.52 12.81
N ILE A 121 1.45 5.41 13.73
CA ILE A 121 0.61 6.51 14.20
C ILE A 121 0.34 7.50 13.07
N THR A 122 1.38 7.98 12.38
CA THR A 122 1.24 9.00 11.33
C THR A 122 0.45 8.46 10.15
N CYS A 123 0.76 7.26 9.65
CA CYS A 123 0.03 6.66 8.54
C CYS A 123 -1.44 6.42 8.90
N THR A 124 -1.73 5.91 10.10
CA THR A 124 -3.13 5.71 10.55
C THR A 124 -3.86 7.05 10.66
N ALA A 125 -3.24 8.07 11.27
CA ALA A 125 -3.84 9.39 11.41
C ALA A 125 -4.09 10.05 10.05
N CYS A 126 -3.12 10.02 9.13
CA CYS A 126 -3.28 10.54 7.78
C CYS A 126 -4.36 9.77 7.00
N PHE A 127 -4.40 8.45 7.13
CA PHE A 127 -5.41 7.62 6.47
C PHE A 127 -6.82 7.95 6.99
N LEU A 128 -7.04 7.99 8.31
CA LEU A 128 -8.34 8.34 8.86
C LEU A 128 -8.72 9.80 8.60
N GLY A 129 -7.75 10.71 8.72
CA GLY A 129 -7.93 12.13 8.42
C GLY A 129 -8.31 12.38 6.97
N GLU A 130 -7.74 11.63 6.02
CA GLU A 130 -8.13 11.65 4.61
C GLU A 130 -9.61 11.30 4.43
N HIS A 131 -10.10 10.25 5.08
CA HIS A 131 -11.50 9.82 4.95
C HIS A 131 -12.48 10.87 5.50
N LEU A 132 -12.11 11.51 6.61
CA LEU A 132 -12.87 12.62 7.18
C LEU A 132 -12.85 13.83 6.24
N LEU A 133 -11.68 14.19 5.71
CA LEU A 133 -11.52 15.31 4.79
C LEU A 133 -12.27 15.08 3.49
N ARG A 134 -12.15 13.89 2.88
CA ARG A 134 -12.85 13.51 1.64
C ARG A 134 -14.37 13.54 1.83
N SER A 135 -14.87 13.05 2.97
CA SER A 135 -16.30 13.12 3.31
C SER A 135 -16.81 14.56 3.46
N ARG A 136 -15.94 15.51 3.85
CA ARG A 136 -16.29 16.93 3.95
C ARG A 136 -16.17 17.67 2.61
N LEU A 137 -15.16 17.36 1.81
CA LEU A 137 -14.89 18.02 0.52
C LEU A 137 -15.84 17.56 -0.59
N PHE A 138 -16.28 16.30 -0.55
CA PHE A 138 -17.13 15.70 -1.58
C PHE A 138 -18.40 15.07 -0.97
N PRO A 139 -19.25 15.87 -0.30
CA PRO A 139 -20.46 15.36 0.36
C PRO A 139 -21.43 14.68 -0.62
N GLU A 140 -21.41 15.07 -1.90
CA GLU A 140 -22.23 14.48 -2.96
C GLU A 140 -21.94 13.00 -3.23
N VAL A 141 -20.74 12.52 -2.87
CA VAL A 141 -20.30 11.13 -3.04
C VAL A 141 -20.66 10.27 -1.82
N GLY A 142 -21.23 10.89 -0.78
CA GLY A 142 -21.51 10.28 0.51
C GLY A 142 -20.26 10.08 1.37
N ARG A 143 -20.42 9.42 2.53
CA ARG A 143 -19.31 9.18 3.46
C ARG A 143 -18.24 8.27 2.84
N ALA A 144 -17.01 8.74 2.85
CA ALA A 144 -15.83 7.95 2.52
C ALA A 144 -15.39 7.20 3.78
N THR A 145 -15.51 5.87 3.77
CA THR A 145 -15.09 5.02 4.90
C THR A 145 -13.95 4.09 4.51
N PRO A 146 -13.09 3.67 5.47
CA PRO A 146 -12.02 2.71 5.20
C PRO A 146 -12.50 1.43 4.49
N ALA A 147 -13.62 0.87 4.95
CA ALA A 147 -14.22 -0.34 4.37
C ALA A 147 -14.67 -0.13 2.91
N ARG A 148 -15.10 1.08 2.55
CA ARG A 148 -15.47 1.44 1.18
C ARG A 148 -14.22 1.57 0.30
N THR A 149 -13.18 2.23 0.80
CA THR A 149 -11.88 2.32 0.12
C THR A 149 -11.28 0.93 -0.14
N LEU A 150 -11.29 0.03 0.85
CA LEU A 150 -10.80 -1.34 0.69
C LEU A 150 -11.59 -2.09 -0.39
N ARG A 151 -12.92 -1.97 -0.42
CA ARG A 151 -13.75 -2.58 -1.48
C ARG A 151 -13.37 -2.06 -2.86
N ALA A 152 -13.16 -0.75 -3.01
CA ALA A 152 -12.73 -0.15 -4.28
C ALA A 152 -11.35 -0.66 -4.73
N ILE A 153 -10.40 -0.86 -3.80
CA ILE A 153 -9.08 -1.44 -4.09
C ILE A 153 -9.23 -2.90 -4.56
N CYS A 154 -10.04 -3.71 -3.86
CA CYS A 154 -10.28 -5.10 -4.24
C CYS A 154 -10.91 -5.21 -5.64
N GLN A 155 -11.88 -4.35 -5.96
CA GLN A 155 -12.50 -4.28 -7.28
C GLN A 155 -11.48 -3.88 -8.37
N ALA A 156 -10.64 -2.88 -8.11
CA ALA A 156 -9.59 -2.46 -9.03
C ALA A 156 -8.48 -3.53 -9.22
N ALA A 157 -8.26 -4.39 -8.24
CA ALA A 157 -7.35 -5.53 -8.34
C ALA A 157 -7.97 -6.66 -9.16
N GLY A 158 -9.25 -7.00 -8.94
CA GLY A 158 -9.98 -8.00 -9.72
C GLY A 158 -10.05 -7.66 -11.21
N ALA A 159 -10.31 -6.39 -11.54
CA ALA A 159 -10.38 -5.93 -12.93
C ALA A 159 -9.06 -6.07 -13.72
N ARG A 160 -7.90 -6.18 -13.03
CA ARG A 160 -6.60 -6.42 -13.69
C ARG A 160 -6.36 -7.87 -14.11
N HIS A 161 -7.06 -8.82 -13.51
CA HIS A 161 -6.85 -10.25 -13.77
C HIS A 161 -7.82 -10.81 -14.81
N ALA A 162 -8.79 -10.00 -15.25
CA ALA A 162 -9.83 -10.37 -16.19
C ALA A 162 -9.61 -9.82 -17.62
N GLY A 163 -8.54 -9.04 -17.84
CA GLY A 163 -8.16 -8.51 -19.15
C GLY A 163 -6.71 -8.86 -19.47
#